data_AF-A0A7S3PSV1-F1
#
_entry.id   AF-A0A7S3PSV1-F1
#
_cell.length_a   1.000
_cell.length_b   1.000
_cell.length_c   1.000
_cell.angle_alpha   90.00
_cell.angle_beta   90.00
_cell.angle_gamma   90.00
#
_symmetry.space_group_name_H-M   'P 1'
#
loop_
_entity.id
_entity.type
_entity.pdbx_description
1 polymer ?
#
loop_
_entity_poly.entity_id
_entity_poly.type
_entity_poly.pdbx_seq_one_letter_code
_entity_poly.pdbx_strand_id
1 'polypeptide(L)'
;RIFKLCSVSAKKLIEDVDGAFTKRLLLFLAMAWDTMAMGNYPYESSYLTGQSNILLPAFPVRAACELIVKTSKKFISEGASFPLLRALEQATSLFNNASRAENCYNLPEDDSFDGIW
;
A
#
# COMPACT_ATOMS: atom_id res chain seq x y z
N ARG A 1 7.35 6.75 -11.78
CA ARG A 1 6.46 5.59 -11.53
C ARG A 1 5.67 5.90 -10.27
N ILE A 2 4.34 5.69 -10.26
CA ILE A 2 3.48 6.02 -9.12
C ILE A 2 3.61 4.93 -8.05
N PHE A 3 3.19 3.71 -8.40
CA PHE A 3 3.40 2.52 -7.59
C PHE A 3 4.83 2.02 -7.77
N LYS A 4 5.53 1.75 -6.66
CA LYS A 4 6.90 1.22 -6.67
C LYS A 4 6.90 -0.27 -7.02
N LEU A 5 6.34 -0.66 -8.16
CA LEU A 5 6.35 -2.06 -8.58
C LEU A 5 7.73 -2.48 -9.11
N CYS A 6 8.13 -3.72 -8.85
CA CYS A 6 9.34 -4.30 -9.44
C CYS A 6 9.17 -4.44 -10.98
N SER A 7 10.27 -4.53 -11.72
CA SER A 7 10.26 -4.47 -13.20
C SER A 7 9.29 -5.45 -13.85
N VAL A 8 9.24 -6.69 -13.36
CA VAL A 8 8.33 -7.73 -13.85
C VAL A 8 6.87 -7.36 -13.60
N SER A 9 6.54 -6.97 -12.37
CA SER A 9 5.18 -6.55 -12.01
C SER A 9 4.74 -5.30 -12.78
N ALA A 10 5.62 -4.31 -12.93
CA ALA A 10 5.34 -3.11 -13.71
C ALA A 10 5.06 -3.43 -15.19
N LYS A 11 5.81 -4.38 -15.77
CA LYS A 11 5.59 -4.82 -17.16
C LYS A 11 4.23 -5.50 -17.32
N LYS A 12 3.90 -6.46 -16.44
CA LYS A 12 2.61 -7.16 -16.45
C LYS A 12 1.42 -6.20 -16.30
N LEU A 13 1.53 -5.18 -15.45
CA LEU A 13 0.49 -4.16 -15.29
C LEU A 13 0.22 -3.38 -16.58
N ILE A 14 1.27 -3.06 -17.35
CA ILE A 14 1.12 -2.34 -18.63
C ILE A 14 0.52 -3.24 -19.70
N GLU A 15 0.90 -4.52 -19.72
CA GLU A 15 0.37 -5.52 -20.66
C GLU A 15 -1.09 -5.88 -20.37
N ASP A 16 -1.54 -5.75 -19.12
CA ASP A 16 -2.87 -6.18 -18.63
C ASP A 16 -3.58 -5.09 -17.81
N VAL A 17 -3.66 -3.87 -18.34
CA VAL A 17 -4.22 -2.68 -17.64
C VAL A 17 -5.66 -2.88 -17.18
N ASP A 18 -6.50 -3.60 -17.92
CA ASP A 18 -7.92 -3.79 -17.58
C ASP A 18 -8.22 -5.19 -17.00
N GLY A 19 -7.18 -6.01 -16.81
CA GLY A 19 -7.35 -7.41 -16.45
C GLY A 19 -7.01 -7.76 -15.01
N ALA A 20 -6.53 -8.99 -14.83
CA ALA A 20 -6.26 -9.58 -13.54
C ALA A 20 -5.15 -8.83 -12.80
N PHE A 21 -4.16 -8.30 -13.52
CA PHE A 21 -3.01 -7.65 -12.88
C PHE A 21 -3.39 -6.33 -12.20
N THR A 22 -4.29 -5.55 -12.80
CA THR A 22 -4.86 -4.36 -12.15
C THR A 22 -5.69 -4.73 -10.92
N LYS A 23 -6.49 -5.79 -10.99
CA LYS A 23 -7.24 -6.28 -9.82
C LYS A 23 -6.32 -6.69 -8.68
N ARG A 24 -5.20 -7.35 -8.97
CA ARG A 24 -4.18 -7.70 -7.97
C ARG A 24 -3.56 -6.47 -7.32
N LEU A 25 -3.29 -5.41 -8.09
CA LEU A 25 -2.80 -4.15 -7.53
C LEU A 25 -3.84 -3.52 -6.60
N LEU A 26 -5.11 -3.46 -7.04
CA LEU A 26 -6.19 -2.92 -6.22
C LEU A 26 -6.36 -3.70 -4.91
N LEU A 27 -6.33 -5.02 -4.99
CA LEU A 27 -6.44 -5.89 -3.81
C LEU A 27 -5.22 -5.75 -2.89
N PHE A 28 -4.00 -5.69 -3.42
CA PHE A 28 -2.78 -5.44 -2.64
C PHE A 28 -2.83 -4.11 -1.87
N LEU A 29 -3.40 -3.06 -2.48
CA LEU A 29 -3.57 -1.76 -1.82
C LEU A 29 -4.69 -1.80 -0.79
N ALA A 30 -5.81 -2.47 -1.08
CA ALA A 30 -6.94 -2.63 -0.16
C ALA A 30 -6.53 -3.41 1.09
N MET A 31 -5.78 -4.49 0.92
CA MET A 31 -5.30 -5.33 2.02
C MET A 31 -4.41 -4.60 3.02
N ALA A 32 -3.64 -3.62 2.54
CA ALA A 32 -2.87 -2.77 3.45
C ALA A 32 -3.80 -1.96 4.38
N TRP A 33 -4.92 -1.45 3.87
CA TRP A 33 -5.91 -0.74 4.68
C TRP A 33 -6.65 -1.67 5.62
N ASP A 34 -7.12 -2.81 5.13
CA ASP A 34 -7.83 -3.79 5.96
C ASP A 34 -6.96 -4.28 7.11
N THR A 35 -5.69 -4.59 6.82
CA THR A 35 -4.73 -4.99 7.85
C THR A 35 -4.49 -3.85 8.85
N MET A 36 -4.23 -2.62 8.39
CA MET A 36 -4.08 -1.49 9.32
C MET A 36 -5.34 -1.24 10.16
N ALA A 37 -6.54 -1.45 9.62
CA ALA A 37 -7.81 -1.28 10.33
C ALA A 37 -7.99 -2.33 11.42
N MET A 38 -7.68 -3.59 11.15
CA MET A 38 -7.70 -4.67 12.14
C MET A 38 -6.70 -4.42 13.27
N GLY A 39 -5.53 -3.87 12.95
CA GLY A 39 -4.44 -3.62 13.89
C GLY A 39 -4.37 -2.17 14.36
N ASN A 40 -5.50 -1.46 14.40
CA ASN A 40 -5.53 -0.02 14.66
C ASN A 40 -5.35 0.33 16.16
N TYR A 41 -4.32 -0.25 16.79
CA TYR A 41 -4.06 -0.18 18.22
C TYR A 41 -3.52 1.19 18.67
N PRO A 42 -3.77 1.60 19.92
CA PRO A 42 -3.28 2.86 20.48
C PRO A 42 -1.81 2.81 20.94
N TYR A 43 -1.00 1.91 20.38
CA TYR A 43 0.42 1.71 20.66
C TYR A 43 1.10 1.01 19.48
N GLU A 44 2.42 1.05 19.40
CA GLU A 44 3.19 0.36 18.35
C GLU A 44 3.06 -1.17 18.48
N SER A 45 2.85 -1.86 17.37
CA SER A 45 2.60 -3.31 17.38
C SER A 45 3.14 -4.03 16.15
N SER A 46 3.68 -5.23 16.37
CA SER A 46 4.07 -6.18 15.33
C SER A 46 3.01 -7.27 15.06
N TYR A 47 1.85 -7.20 15.72
CA TYR A 47 0.85 -8.28 15.66
C TYR A 47 0.43 -8.61 14.21
N LEU A 48 0.22 -7.59 13.38
CA LEU A 48 -0.21 -7.78 12.00
C LEU A 48 0.90 -7.77 10.96
N THR A 49 2.13 -7.47 11.34
CA THR A 49 3.29 -7.61 10.45
C THR A 49 3.85 -9.03 10.48
N GLY A 50 3.45 -9.85 11.48
CA GLY A 50 3.89 -11.23 11.65
C GLY A 50 5.36 -11.36 12.05
N GLN A 51 6.08 -10.25 12.23
CA GLN A 51 7.51 -10.22 12.52
C GLN A 51 7.77 -9.34 13.73
N SER A 52 8.33 -9.92 14.80
CA SER A 52 8.43 -9.28 16.12
C SER A 52 9.16 -7.94 16.12
N ASN A 53 10.06 -7.70 15.17
CA ASN A 53 10.87 -6.50 15.01
C ASN A 53 10.34 -5.48 13.99
N ILE A 54 9.25 -5.78 13.28
CA ILE A 54 8.61 -4.85 12.33
C ILE A 54 7.36 -4.30 12.98
N LEU A 55 7.39 -3.01 13.33
CA LEU A 55 6.30 -2.36 14.06
C LEU A 55 5.46 -1.48 13.13
N LEU A 56 4.15 -1.58 13.24
CA LEU A 56 3.24 -0.53 12.81
C LEU A 56 3.17 0.56 13.90
N PRO A 57 3.02 1.84 13.50
CA PRO A 57 2.88 2.93 14.46
C PRO A 57 1.55 2.82 15.23
N ALA A 58 1.45 3.52 16.35
CA ALA A 58 0.16 3.69 17.04
C ALA A 58 -0.86 4.36 16.10
N PHE A 59 -2.08 3.84 16.08
CA PHE A 59 -3.16 4.24 15.18
C PHE A 59 -2.73 4.29 13.70
N PRO A 60 -2.31 3.16 13.10
CA PRO A 60 -1.78 3.12 11.74
C PRO A 60 -2.74 3.68 10.68
N VAL A 61 -4.06 3.55 10.86
CA VAL A 61 -5.04 4.17 9.95
C VAL A 61 -4.94 5.71 9.98
N ARG A 62 -4.76 6.30 11.17
CA ARG A 62 -4.57 7.75 11.32
C ARG A 62 -3.28 8.18 10.63
N ALA A 63 -2.18 7.47 10.88
CA ALA A 63 -0.89 7.75 10.24
C ALA A 63 -0.98 7.70 8.71
N ALA A 64 -1.70 6.72 8.16
CA ALA A 64 -1.94 6.60 6.71
C ALA A 64 -2.75 7.78 6.16
N CYS A 65 -3.82 8.19 6.85
CA CYS A 65 -4.60 9.37 6.48
C CYS A 65 -3.78 10.67 6.53
N GLU A 66 -2.90 10.83 7.53
CA GLU A 66 -2.00 11.99 7.63
C GLU A 66 -1.04 12.06 6.43
N LEU A 67 -0.52 10.91 5.98
CA LEU A 67 0.27 10.83 4.75
C LEU A 67 -0.53 11.26 3.53
N ILE A 68 -1.78 10.82 3.40
CA ILE A 68 -2.64 11.25 2.30
C ILE A 68 -2.83 12.77 2.31
N VAL A 69 -3.18 13.35 3.46
CA VAL A 69 -3.40 14.80 3.60
C VAL A 69 -2.12 15.57 3.29
N LYS A 70 -0.98 15.13 3.82
CA LYS A 70 0.32 15.77 3.60
C LYS A 70 0.74 15.72 2.14
N THR A 71 0.58 14.56 1.51
CA THR A 71 1.03 14.34 0.13
C THR A 71 0.08 14.99 -0.86
N SER A 72 -1.24 14.82 -0.71
CA SER A 72 -2.22 15.47 -1.59
C SER A 72 -2.12 16.99 -1.56
N LYS A 73 -1.97 17.62 -0.38
CA LYS A 73 -1.77 19.08 -0.24
C LYS A 73 -0.62 19.62 -1.07
N LYS A 74 0.46 18.84 -1.22
CA LYS A 74 1.62 19.23 -2.04
C LYS A 74 1.28 19.38 -3.53
N PHE A 75 0.19 18.79 -3.98
CA PHE A 75 -0.16 18.71 -5.41
C PHE A 75 -1.59 19.15 -5.73
N ILE A 76 -2.28 19.81 -4.79
CA ILE A 76 -3.65 20.37 -5.02
C ILE A 76 -3.69 21.30 -6.24
N SER A 77 -2.56 21.92 -6.61
CA SER A 77 -2.46 22.80 -7.78
C SER A 77 -2.47 22.08 -9.14
N GLU A 78 -2.36 20.75 -9.19
CA GLU A 78 -2.14 20.02 -10.46
C GLU A 78 -3.41 19.46 -11.12
N GLY A 79 -4.58 19.53 -10.46
CA GLY A 79 -5.86 19.08 -11.07
C GLY A 79 -5.88 17.62 -11.55
N ALA A 80 -4.86 16.82 -11.22
CA ALA A 80 -4.62 15.50 -11.79
C ALA A 80 -4.84 14.40 -10.74
N SER A 81 -5.18 13.20 -11.18
CA SER A 81 -5.33 12.01 -10.32
C SER A 81 -3.98 11.46 -9.80
N PHE A 82 -2.87 11.84 -10.44
CA PHE A 82 -1.53 11.34 -10.13
C PHE A 82 -1.06 11.57 -8.68
N PRO A 83 -1.29 12.74 -8.07
CA PRO A 83 -0.96 12.97 -6.67
C PRO A 83 -1.75 12.12 -5.70
N LEU A 84 -3.03 11.87 -5.98
CA LEU A 84 -3.85 11.02 -5.13
C LEU A 84 -3.35 9.58 -5.19
N LEU A 85 -3.03 9.07 -6.38
CA LEU A 85 -2.45 7.73 -6.53
C LEU A 85 -1.08 7.61 -5.85
N ARG A 86 -0.26 8.68 -5.87
CA ARG A 86 1.01 8.73 -5.12
C ARG A 86 0.79 8.77 -3.61
N ALA A 87 -0.21 9.53 -3.15
CA ALA A 87 -0.59 9.57 -1.75
C ALA A 87 -1.09 8.20 -1.25
N LEU A 88 -1.87 7.49 -2.07
CA LEU A 88 -2.32 6.13 -1.81
C LEU A 88 -1.14 5.14 -1.72
N GLU A 89 -0.17 5.22 -2.63
CA GLU A 89 1.06 4.41 -2.57
C GLU A 89 1.82 4.64 -1.26
N GLN A 90 2.01 5.89 -0.85
CA GLN A 90 2.73 6.21 0.38
C GLN A 90 1.98 5.75 1.63
N ALA A 91 0.66 5.91 1.64
CA ALA A 91 -0.18 5.49 2.76
C ALA A 91 -0.15 3.97 2.95
N THR A 92 -0.36 3.21 1.88
CA THR A 92 -0.31 1.73 1.92
C THR A 92 1.09 1.18 2.21
N SER A 93 2.14 1.94 1.90
CA SER A 93 3.52 1.58 2.26
C SER A 93 3.80 1.54 3.77
N LEU A 94 2.95 2.14 4.61
CA LEU A 94 3.05 1.98 6.07
C LEU A 94 2.95 0.51 6.49
N PHE A 95 2.14 -0.27 5.77
CA PHE A 95 2.02 -1.71 5.98
C PHE A 95 2.89 -2.49 5.01
N ASN A 96 2.71 -2.27 3.71
CA ASN A 96 3.38 -3.04 2.65
C ASN A 96 4.92 -2.93 2.67
N ASN A 97 5.46 -1.91 3.33
CA ASN A 97 6.89 -1.74 3.56
C ASN A 97 7.19 -1.27 4.99
N ALA A 98 6.53 -1.88 5.98
CA ALA A 98 6.75 -1.54 7.38
C ALA A 98 8.23 -1.72 7.81
N SER A 99 8.95 -2.68 7.23
CA SER A 99 10.41 -2.86 7.44
C SER A 99 11.27 -1.76 6.84
N ARG A 100 10.74 -1.03 5.85
CA ARG A 100 11.47 -0.08 4.99
C ARG A 100 12.61 -0.69 4.18
N ALA A 101 12.68 -2.01 4.09
CA ALA A 101 13.71 -2.73 3.34
C ALA A 101 13.36 -2.87 1.85
N GLU A 102 12.06 -2.80 1.50
CA GLU A 102 11.63 -3.03 0.13
C GLU A 102 11.84 -1.78 -0.73
N ASN A 103 12.56 -1.96 -1.84
CA ASN A 103 12.73 -0.93 -2.86
C ASN A 103 11.61 -0.95 -3.90
N CYS A 104 10.94 -2.11 -4.05
CA CYS A 104 9.81 -2.30 -4.93
C CYS A 104 8.89 -3.44 -4.46
N TYR A 105 7.65 -3.47 -4.95
CA TYR A 105 6.66 -4.50 -4.65
C TYR A 105 6.54 -5.49 -5.81
N ASN A 106 6.63 -6.77 -5.49
CA ASN A 106 6.06 -7.83 -6.33
C ASN A 106 4.60 -8.01 -5.91
N LEU A 107 3.68 -7.96 -6.86
CA LEU A 107 2.29 -8.25 -6.53
C LEU A 107 2.12 -9.74 -6.28
N PRO A 108 1.21 -10.14 -5.37
CA PRO A 108 0.85 -11.55 -5.19
C PRO A 108 0.47 -12.18 -6.53
N GLU A 109 1.07 -13.32 -6.84
CA GLU A 109 0.76 -14.07 -8.07
C GLU A 109 -0.24 -15.21 -7.83
N ASP A 110 -0.57 -15.47 -6.56
CA ASP A 110 -1.54 -16.47 -6.16
C ASP A 110 -2.96 -16.03 -6.55
N ASP A 111 -3.60 -16.81 -7.43
CA ASP A 111 -4.97 -16.58 -7.89
C ASP A 111 -6.03 -16.83 -6.81
N SER A 112 -5.66 -17.51 -5.71
CA SER A 112 -6.51 -17.69 -4.54
C SER A 112 -6.40 -16.54 -3.53
N PHE A 113 -5.50 -15.58 -3.76
CA PHE A 113 -5.41 -14.38 -2.92
C PHE A 113 -6.66 -13.52 -3.11
N ASP A 114 -7.61 -13.65 -2.18
CA ASP A 114 -8.90 -12.96 -2.17
C ASP A 114 -8.98 -11.83 -1.12
N GLY A 115 -7.90 -11.67 -0.35
CA GLY A 115 -7.82 -10.69 0.73
C GLY A 115 -8.47 -11.13 2.04
N ILE A 116 -8.82 -12.40 2.17
CA ILE A 116 -9.38 -12.98 3.39
C ILE A 116 -8.44 -14.08 3.88
N TRP A 117 -7.24 -13.67 4.30
CA TRP A 117 -6.18 -14.50 4.92
C TRP A 117 -5.61 -15.62 4.06
#